data_AF-J9YWP3-F1
#
_entry.id   AF-J9YWP3-F1
#
_cell.length_a   1.000
_cell.length_b   1.000
_cell.length_c   1.000
_cell.angle_alpha   90.00
_cell.angle_beta   90.00
_cell.angle_gamma   90.00
#
_symmetry.space_group_name_H-M   'P 1'
#
loop_
_entity.id
_entity.type
_entity.pdbx_description
1 polymer ?
#
loop_
_entity_poly.entity_id
_entity_poly.type
_entity_poly.pdbx_seq_one_letter_code
_entity_poly.pdbx_strand_id
1 'polypeptide(L)'
;MKSKNLSENILRSVKSKGYKYINLPSVIEADHIVQRSGENFRKFIFSFHDQDGTELCLRPDLTIASCLRYLDNNLKGKQKIFYSGQAYRKNDDKKKSIIRDQIGFEILGSKDEKNDDKEIINTSLKSLKNIKFSSGTLTIGNVEIFKLLIDKLEIPSRWKLRLIRHFWRENYFNDLLKRLETNADIDPTVVDLDKRLYLNLLKKNQNDIIAGRSYGEIIKRFDEKIKNPRKASEGKKVSKIIKEFLKIKCPINKAADQLNKFFKKNRINLAVDQRYFPLSSNKISKLNVIFSSSFGRQLEYYSGMVFRIDVKINAKQVQLISGGRYDNLISDLGSSKKVNAVGAAINL
;
A
#
# COMPACT_ATOMS: atom_id res chain seq x y z
N MET A 1 24.11 25.83 -0.75
CA MET A 1 23.36 26.72 -1.67
C MET A 1 22.64 26.00 -2.82
N LYS A 2 23.27 25.09 -3.59
CA LYS A 2 22.60 24.38 -4.72
C LYS A 2 21.37 23.53 -4.32
N SER A 3 21.42 22.81 -3.20
CA SER A 3 20.30 21.99 -2.69
C SER A 3 19.10 22.84 -2.22
N LYS A 4 19.36 23.99 -1.58
CA LYS A 4 18.31 24.92 -1.12
C LYS A 4 17.52 25.52 -2.29
N ASN A 5 18.21 25.98 -3.34
CA ASN A 5 17.58 26.51 -4.55
C ASN A 5 16.78 25.42 -5.30
N LEU A 6 17.30 24.19 -5.37
CA LEU A 6 16.56 23.06 -5.95
C LEU A 6 15.25 22.79 -5.21
N SER A 7 15.31 22.72 -3.88
CA SER A 7 14.15 22.51 -3.02
C SER A 7 13.10 23.61 -3.21
N GLU A 8 13.52 24.88 -3.22
CA GLU A 8 12.63 26.02 -3.47
C GLU A 8 11.94 25.96 -4.84
N ASN A 9 12.64 25.56 -5.90
CA ASN A 9 12.06 25.44 -7.24
C ASN A 9 11.05 24.28 -7.35
N ILE A 10 11.32 23.17 -6.66
CA ILE A 10 10.38 22.06 -6.52
C ILE A 10 9.12 22.53 -5.77
N LEU A 11 9.27 23.21 -4.65
CA LEU A 11 8.16 23.75 -3.86
C LEU A 11 7.31 24.73 -4.67
N ARG A 12 7.94 25.63 -5.45
CA ARG A 12 7.23 26.52 -6.39
C ARG A 12 6.45 25.74 -7.44
N SER A 13 7.02 24.65 -7.97
CA SER A 13 6.36 23.79 -8.97
C SER A 13 5.11 23.13 -8.41
N VAL A 14 5.17 22.63 -7.18
CA VAL A 14 4.01 22.04 -6.47
C VAL A 14 2.98 23.11 -6.13
N LYS A 15 3.39 24.26 -5.57
CA LYS A 15 2.49 25.39 -5.25
C LYS A 15 1.72 25.88 -6.48
N SER A 16 2.35 25.95 -7.64
CA SER A 16 1.71 26.36 -8.90
C SER A 16 0.60 25.41 -9.41
N LYS A 17 0.45 24.23 -8.80
CA LYS A 17 -0.67 23.30 -9.05
C LYS A 17 -1.83 23.47 -8.06
N GLY A 18 -1.78 24.50 -7.21
CA GLY A 18 -2.83 24.82 -6.24
C GLY A 18 -2.74 24.05 -4.93
N TYR A 19 -1.58 23.46 -4.61
CA TYR A 19 -1.33 22.85 -3.31
C TYR A 19 -1.00 23.93 -2.28
N LYS A 20 -1.58 23.82 -1.08
CA LYS A 20 -1.30 24.71 0.06
C LYS A 20 -0.16 24.16 0.92
N TYR A 21 0.81 25.01 1.24
CA TYR A 21 1.92 24.59 2.11
C TYR A 21 1.39 24.40 3.53
N ILE A 22 1.83 23.33 4.17
CA ILE A 22 1.58 23.08 5.59
C ILE A 22 2.88 22.70 6.28
N ASN A 23 2.97 23.02 7.58
CA ASN A 23 3.97 22.44 8.44
C ASN A 23 3.39 21.19 9.11
N LEU A 24 4.23 20.18 9.34
CA LEU A 24 3.85 18.95 10.02
C LEU A 24 4.65 18.82 11.32
N PRO A 25 4.06 18.31 12.41
CA PRO A 25 4.78 18.09 13.65
C PRO A 25 5.81 16.96 13.46
N SER A 26 7.01 17.14 14.02
CA SER A 26 8.08 16.12 13.93
C SER A 26 7.87 14.96 14.91
N VAL A 27 7.06 15.19 15.94
CA VAL A 27 6.70 14.22 16.98
C VAL A 27 5.21 13.93 16.87
N ILE A 28 4.85 12.65 16.97
CA ILE A 28 3.48 12.14 16.95
C ILE A 28 3.36 11.00 17.97
N GLU A 29 2.15 10.65 18.40
CA GLU A 29 1.93 9.46 19.25
C GLU A 29 2.37 8.17 18.54
N ALA A 30 3.07 7.31 19.26
CA ALA A 30 3.61 6.07 18.71
C ALA A 30 2.51 5.07 18.33
N ASP A 31 1.39 5.08 19.06
CA ASP A 31 0.29 4.14 18.87
C ASP A 31 -0.34 4.25 17.48
N HIS A 32 -0.44 5.44 16.90
CA HIS A 32 -0.90 5.61 15.52
C HIS A 32 -0.04 4.84 14.50
N ILE A 33 1.27 4.79 14.73
CA ILE A 33 2.19 4.05 13.86
C ILE A 33 2.05 2.55 14.05
N VAL A 34 1.88 2.12 15.29
CA VAL A 34 1.82 0.70 15.68
C VAL A 34 0.51 0.08 15.25
N GLN A 35 -0.61 0.78 15.45
CA GLN A 35 -1.93 0.36 14.96
C GLN A 35 -1.91 0.15 13.44
N ARG A 36 -1.24 1.03 12.69
CA ARG A 36 -1.08 0.91 11.23
C ARG A 36 -0.15 -0.24 10.81
N SER A 37 1.00 -0.37 11.46
CA SER A 37 2.14 -1.16 10.93
C SER A 37 2.38 -2.49 11.65
N GLY A 38 1.71 -2.68 12.78
CA GLY A 38 1.94 -3.75 13.74
C GLY A 38 3.17 -3.52 14.63
N GLU A 39 3.21 -4.27 15.73
CA GLU A 39 4.24 -4.22 16.78
C GLU A 39 5.67 -4.37 16.25
N ASN A 40 5.89 -5.24 15.26
CA ASN A 40 7.20 -5.42 14.65
C ASN A 40 7.76 -4.16 13.99
N PHE A 41 6.94 -3.13 13.75
CA PHE A 41 7.40 -1.85 13.22
C PHE A 41 8.05 -0.96 14.28
N ARG A 42 7.80 -1.19 15.59
CA ARG A 42 8.39 -0.43 16.69
C ARG A 42 9.92 -0.39 16.62
N LYS A 43 10.55 -1.48 16.19
CA LYS A 43 12.01 -1.53 16.01
C LYS A 43 12.55 -0.50 15.01
N PHE A 44 11.69 0.03 14.12
CA PHE A 44 12.06 1.01 13.10
C PHE A 44 11.82 2.48 13.50
N ILE A 45 11.11 2.77 14.61
CA ILE A 45 10.80 4.14 15.06
C ILE A 45 11.65 4.55 16.26
N PHE A 46 11.93 5.85 16.37
CA PHE A 46 12.54 6.43 17.57
C PHE A 46 11.41 6.86 18.50
N SER A 47 11.13 6.08 19.55
CA SER A 47 10.13 6.40 20.55
C SER A 47 10.73 6.83 21.88
N PHE A 48 9.96 7.61 22.63
CA PHE A 48 10.27 8.15 23.95
C PHE A 48 8.96 8.41 24.69
N HIS A 49 9.01 8.57 26.01
CA HIS A 49 7.84 8.90 26.81
C HIS A 49 7.87 10.39 27.16
N ASP A 50 6.69 11.02 27.19
CA ASP A 50 6.55 12.34 27.79
C ASP A 50 6.46 12.28 29.32
N GLN A 51 6.18 13.41 29.97
CA GLN A 51 6.07 13.51 31.43
C GLN A 51 4.86 12.74 31.98
N ASP A 52 3.82 12.55 31.16
CA ASP A 52 2.58 11.87 31.53
C ASP A 52 2.64 10.35 31.24
N GLY A 53 3.76 9.88 30.69
CA GLY A 53 3.97 8.48 30.33
C GLY A 53 3.38 8.09 28.97
N THR A 54 2.93 9.05 28.15
CA THR A 54 2.47 8.81 26.79
C THR A 54 3.65 8.48 25.90
N GLU A 55 3.57 7.39 25.14
CA GLU A 55 4.63 7.03 24.20
C GLU A 55 4.52 7.86 22.91
N LEU A 56 5.48 8.74 22.71
CA LEU A 56 5.66 9.56 21.52
C LEU A 56 6.75 8.97 20.62
N CYS A 57 6.78 9.39 19.36
CA CYS A 57 7.84 9.04 18.44
C CYS A 57 8.17 10.15 17.45
N LEU A 58 9.42 10.16 16.96
CA LEU A 58 9.77 10.92 15.77
C LEU A 58 9.06 10.32 14.56
N ARG A 59 8.39 11.16 13.77
CA ARG A 59 7.59 10.70 12.62
C ARG A 59 8.46 9.86 11.65
N PRO A 60 8.06 8.63 11.32
CA PRO A 60 8.79 7.79 10.36
C PRO A 60 8.37 8.05 8.91
N ASP A 61 7.27 8.78 8.71
CA ASP A 61 6.63 9.03 7.43
C ASP A 61 5.81 10.34 7.54
N LEU A 62 6.01 11.29 6.62
CA LEU A 62 5.27 12.55 6.62
C LEU A 62 3.83 12.40 6.12
N THR A 63 3.53 11.39 5.31
CA THR A 63 2.16 11.13 4.84
C THR A 63 1.25 10.79 6.02
N ILE A 64 1.74 10.02 7.00
CA ILE A 64 0.98 9.70 8.21
C ILE A 64 0.71 10.96 9.04
N ALA A 65 1.73 11.79 9.27
CA ALA A 65 1.55 13.05 10.00
C ALA A 65 0.54 13.98 9.29
N SER A 66 0.50 13.96 7.95
CA SER A 66 -0.50 14.71 7.19
C SER A 66 -1.93 14.16 7.34
N CYS A 67 -2.07 12.83 7.46
CA CYS A 67 -3.34 12.16 7.71
C CYS A 67 -3.85 12.43 9.12
N LEU A 68 -2.99 12.34 10.14
CA LEU A 68 -3.33 12.71 11.52
C LEU A 68 -3.79 14.17 11.60
N ARG A 69 -3.04 15.09 10.98
CA ARG A 69 -3.46 16.49 10.88
C ARG A 69 -4.86 16.66 10.26
N TYR A 70 -5.23 15.85 9.27
CA TYR A 70 -6.56 15.90 8.67
C TYR A 70 -7.64 15.49 9.68
N LEU A 71 -7.36 14.48 10.50
CA LEU A 71 -8.24 13.97 11.55
C LEU A 71 -8.37 14.94 12.73
N ASP A 72 -7.24 15.35 13.31
CA ASP A 72 -7.21 16.17 14.54
C ASP A 72 -7.91 17.52 14.33
N ASN A 73 -7.78 18.08 13.12
CA ASN A 73 -8.45 19.33 12.76
C ASN A 73 -9.89 19.14 12.26
N ASN A 74 -10.44 17.93 12.31
CA ASN A 74 -11.78 17.58 11.82
C ASN A 74 -12.05 18.10 10.40
N LEU A 75 -11.03 18.06 9.53
CA LEU A 75 -11.16 18.59 8.17
C LEU A 75 -12.14 17.74 7.38
N LYS A 76 -12.90 18.41 6.50
CA LYS A 76 -13.88 17.76 5.63
C LYS A 76 -13.62 18.14 4.17
N GLY A 77 -13.93 17.21 3.28
CA GLY A 77 -13.81 17.40 1.84
C GLY A 77 -12.36 17.46 1.36
N LYS A 78 -12.21 17.95 0.12
CA LYS A 78 -10.95 17.93 -0.64
C LYS A 78 -9.94 18.90 -0.04
N GLN A 79 -8.75 18.39 0.31
CA GLN A 79 -7.59 19.17 0.71
C GLN A 79 -6.44 18.86 -0.24
N LYS A 80 -5.81 19.91 -0.80
CA LYS A 80 -4.60 19.80 -1.61
C LYS A 80 -3.45 20.44 -0.85
N ILE A 81 -2.56 19.63 -0.31
CA ILE A 81 -1.52 20.07 0.62
C ILE A 81 -0.13 19.63 0.16
N PHE A 82 0.88 20.39 0.51
CA PHE A 82 2.27 19.98 0.35
C PHE A 82 3.12 20.42 1.52
N TYR A 83 4.23 19.74 1.71
CA TYR A 83 5.14 19.95 2.85
C TYR A 83 6.58 19.65 2.44
N SER A 84 7.51 20.13 3.26
CA SER A 84 8.93 19.79 3.17
C SER A 84 9.44 19.55 4.57
N GLY A 85 10.14 18.43 4.78
CA GLY A 85 10.68 18.11 6.08
C GLY A 85 11.33 16.73 6.13
N GLN A 86 11.77 16.36 7.33
CA GLN A 86 12.47 15.12 7.59
C GLN A 86 11.53 14.03 8.11
N ALA A 87 11.79 12.79 7.69
CA ALA A 87 11.30 11.57 8.30
C ALA A 87 12.45 10.81 8.97
N TYR A 88 12.19 10.21 10.12
CA TYR A 88 13.18 9.54 10.97
C TYR A 88 12.85 8.06 11.09
N ARG A 89 13.66 7.20 10.46
CA ARG A 89 13.40 5.76 10.44
C ARG A 89 14.69 4.95 10.51
N LYS A 90 14.79 4.11 11.55
CA LYS A 90 15.87 3.11 11.66
C LYS A 90 15.79 2.14 10.49
N ASN A 91 16.95 1.65 10.06
CA ASN A 91 17.08 0.67 9.00
C ASN A 91 17.95 -0.48 9.48
N ASP A 92 17.68 -1.69 9.01
CA ASP A 92 18.54 -2.84 9.29
C ASP A 92 19.91 -2.68 8.62
N ASP A 93 19.96 -1.92 7.51
CA ASP A 93 21.20 -1.53 6.82
C ASP A 93 21.79 -0.24 7.41
N LYS A 94 22.86 -0.38 8.19
CA LYS A 94 23.59 0.73 8.85
C LYS A 94 24.18 1.75 7.88
N LYS A 95 24.30 1.44 6.57
CA LYS A 95 24.80 2.39 5.56
C LYS A 95 23.74 3.37 5.08
N LYS A 96 22.45 3.09 5.34
CA LYS A 96 21.35 3.97 4.95
C LYS A 96 21.12 5.03 6.02
N SER A 97 20.97 6.28 5.58
CA SER A 97 20.61 7.38 6.48
C SER A 97 19.28 7.08 7.19
N ILE A 98 19.28 7.31 8.50
CA ILE A 98 18.09 7.28 9.35
C ILE A 98 17.19 8.50 9.10
N ILE A 99 17.76 9.60 8.62
CA ILE A 99 17.06 10.85 8.28
C ILE A 99 16.82 10.87 6.77
N ARG A 100 15.58 11.17 6.38
CA ARG A 100 15.18 11.30 4.97
C ARG A 100 14.51 12.64 4.76
N ASP A 101 15.13 13.49 3.94
CA ASP A 101 14.54 14.75 3.52
C ASP A 101 13.54 14.51 2.39
N GLN A 102 12.31 14.95 2.57
CA GLN A 102 11.23 14.74 1.62
C GLN A 102 10.46 16.02 1.35
N ILE A 103 10.04 16.17 0.09
CA ILE A 103 8.98 17.09 -0.31
C ILE A 103 7.79 16.24 -0.71
N GLY A 104 6.72 16.28 0.08
CA GLY A 104 5.49 15.53 -0.18
C GLY A 104 4.35 16.43 -0.59
N PHE A 105 3.44 15.88 -1.37
CA PHE A 105 2.20 16.53 -1.76
C PHE A 105 1.07 15.51 -1.86
N GLU A 106 -0.08 15.89 -1.33
CA GLU A 106 -1.20 15.01 -1.02
C GLU A 106 -2.52 15.64 -1.44
N ILE A 107 -3.42 14.81 -1.97
CA ILE A 107 -4.84 15.14 -2.17
C ILE A 107 -5.65 14.24 -1.25
N LEU A 108 -6.31 14.82 -0.25
CA LEU A 108 -7.07 14.11 0.78
C LEU A 108 -8.57 14.46 0.67
N GLY A 109 -9.45 13.50 0.98
CA GLY A 109 -10.90 13.73 1.09
C GLY A 109 -11.62 14.06 -0.22
N SER A 110 -11.01 13.77 -1.36
CA SER A 110 -11.59 13.99 -2.68
C SER A 110 -12.42 12.80 -3.16
N LYS A 111 -13.47 13.05 -3.94
CA LYS A 111 -14.31 12.02 -4.56
C LYS A 111 -13.92 11.71 -6.02
N ASP A 112 -12.96 12.44 -6.58
CA ASP A 112 -12.56 12.33 -7.99
C ASP A 112 -11.23 11.58 -8.14
N GLU A 113 -11.26 10.31 -7.75
CA GLU A 113 -10.05 9.48 -7.58
C GLU A 113 -9.17 9.45 -8.84
N LYS A 114 -9.78 9.28 -10.01
CA LYS A 114 -9.07 9.12 -11.28
C LYS A 114 -8.38 10.40 -11.73
N ASN A 115 -9.01 11.56 -11.53
CA ASN A 115 -8.37 12.82 -11.89
C ASN A 115 -7.30 13.21 -10.86
N ASP A 116 -7.49 12.88 -9.59
CA ASP A 116 -6.47 13.12 -8.57
C ASP A 116 -5.21 12.25 -8.80
N ASP A 117 -5.37 10.99 -9.20
CA ASP A 117 -4.24 10.11 -9.58
C ASP A 117 -3.42 10.72 -10.73
N LYS A 118 -4.11 11.23 -11.75
CA LYS A 118 -3.48 11.94 -12.87
C LYS A 118 -2.79 13.21 -12.41
N GLU A 119 -3.40 13.96 -11.50
CA GLU A 119 -2.86 15.22 -11.00
C GLU A 119 -1.58 15.00 -10.19
N ILE A 120 -1.54 13.97 -9.33
CA ILE A 120 -0.35 13.60 -8.58
C ILE A 120 0.80 13.26 -9.53
N ILE A 121 0.57 12.41 -10.54
CA ILE A 121 1.62 12.07 -11.52
C ILE A 121 2.08 13.31 -12.30
N ASN A 122 1.14 14.16 -12.75
CA ASN A 122 1.48 15.38 -13.46
C ASN A 122 2.29 16.35 -12.60
N THR A 123 2.01 16.41 -11.29
CA THR A 123 2.75 17.23 -10.32
C THR A 123 4.15 16.65 -10.07
N SER A 124 4.29 15.32 -9.99
CA SER A 124 5.60 14.64 -9.95
C SER A 124 6.43 14.96 -11.19
N LEU A 125 5.85 14.82 -12.38
CA LEU A 125 6.53 15.10 -13.65
C LEU A 125 6.92 16.57 -13.80
N LYS A 126 6.08 17.50 -13.31
CA LYS A 126 6.42 18.93 -13.28
C LYS A 126 7.58 19.21 -12.35
N SER A 127 7.56 18.63 -11.15
CA SER A 127 8.63 18.79 -10.15
C SER A 127 9.97 18.27 -10.66
N LEU A 128 9.93 17.16 -11.43
CA LEU A 128 11.10 16.55 -12.04
C LEU A 128 11.82 17.46 -13.05
N LYS A 129 11.14 18.42 -13.69
CA LYS A 129 11.76 19.37 -14.63
C LYS A 129 12.88 20.22 -14.00
N ASN A 130 12.87 20.37 -12.68
CA ASN A 130 13.90 21.12 -11.95
C ASN A 130 15.18 20.30 -11.69
N ILE A 131 15.16 19.00 -12.00
CA ILE A 131 16.25 18.06 -11.70
C ILE A 131 16.89 17.62 -13.01
N LYS A 132 18.22 17.71 -13.09
CA LYS A 132 18.97 17.27 -14.27
C LYS A 132 19.23 15.76 -14.19
N PHE A 133 18.72 15.02 -15.16
CA PHE A 133 18.95 13.58 -15.32
C PHE A 133 19.11 13.21 -16.81
N SER A 134 19.76 12.07 -17.09
CA SER A 134 20.04 11.61 -18.46
C SER A 134 18.96 10.70 -19.02
N SER A 135 18.41 9.80 -18.20
CA SER A 135 17.31 8.90 -18.54
C SER A 135 16.58 8.43 -17.29
N GLY A 136 15.39 7.87 -17.43
CA GLY A 136 14.69 7.27 -16.31
C GLY A 136 13.50 6.40 -16.72
N THR A 137 12.82 5.86 -15.72
CA THR A 137 11.62 5.04 -15.87
C THR A 137 10.56 5.47 -14.86
N LEU A 138 9.36 5.74 -15.35
CA LEU A 138 8.14 5.83 -14.55
C LEU A 138 7.47 4.45 -14.56
N THR A 139 7.54 3.75 -13.43
CA THR A 139 6.83 2.47 -13.23
C THR A 139 5.51 2.73 -12.54
N ILE A 140 4.42 2.20 -13.10
CA ILE A 140 3.06 2.33 -12.57
C ILE A 140 2.51 0.93 -12.30
N GLY A 141 1.85 0.76 -11.16
CA GLY A 141 1.03 -0.40 -10.81
C GLY A 141 -0.36 0.06 -10.36
N ASN A 142 -1.27 -0.89 -10.18
CA ASN A 142 -2.58 -0.61 -9.60
C ASN A 142 -3.05 -1.81 -8.75
N VAL A 143 -3.07 -1.61 -7.43
CA VAL A 143 -3.44 -2.64 -6.45
C VAL A 143 -4.92 -3.01 -6.54
N GLU A 144 -5.77 -2.08 -7.01
CA GLU A 144 -7.19 -2.34 -7.25
C GLU A 144 -7.41 -3.49 -8.24
N ILE A 145 -6.60 -3.55 -9.31
CA ILE A 145 -6.71 -4.62 -10.32
C ILE A 145 -6.39 -5.98 -9.70
N PHE A 146 -5.41 -6.04 -8.80
CA PHE A 146 -5.11 -7.27 -8.06
C PHE A 146 -6.27 -7.68 -7.15
N LYS A 147 -6.90 -6.74 -6.44
CA LYS A 147 -8.08 -7.02 -5.60
C LYS A 147 -9.23 -7.59 -6.45
N LEU A 148 -9.55 -6.92 -7.56
CA LEU A 148 -10.58 -7.37 -8.51
C LEU A 148 -10.29 -8.78 -9.05
N LEU A 149 -9.04 -9.09 -9.36
CA LEU A 149 -8.62 -10.44 -9.73
C LEU A 149 -8.93 -11.43 -8.61
N ILE A 150 -8.44 -11.19 -7.39
CA ILE A 150 -8.62 -12.11 -6.25
C ILE A 150 -10.11 -12.34 -5.93
N ASP A 151 -10.94 -11.31 -6.04
CA ASP A 151 -12.38 -11.40 -5.80
C ASP A 151 -13.08 -12.34 -6.78
N LYS A 152 -12.59 -12.43 -8.02
CA LYS A 152 -13.11 -13.33 -9.06
C LYS A 152 -12.57 -14.76 -9.00
N LEU A 153 -11.57 -15.05 -8.16
CA LEU A 153 -11.03 -16.40 -8.03
C LEU A 153 -11.91 -17.28 -7.12
N GLU A 154 -12.05 -18.54 -7.47
CA GLU A 154 -12.82 -19.53 -6.71
C GLU A 154 -11.95 -20.11 -5.59
N ILE A 155 -11.78 -19.35 -4.51
CA ILE A 155 -11.10 -19.77 -3.28
C ILE A 155 -11.89 -19.30 -2.05
N PRO A 156 -11.71 -19.94 -0.87
CA PRO A 156 -12.39 -19.51 0.34
C PRO A 156 -12.14 -18.02 0.64
N SER A 157 -13.17 -17.28 1.08
CA SER A 157 -13.09 -15.82 1.32
C SER A 157 -11.97 -15.44 2.28
N ARG A 158 -11.69 -16.27 3.29
CA ARG A 158 -10.54 -16.12 4.20
C ARG A 158 -9.19 -16.07 3.48
N TRP A 159 -9.03 -16.80 2.38
CA TRP A 159 -7.82 -16.77 1.56
C TRP A 159 -7.76 -15.53 0.67
N LYS A 160 -8.90 -15.09 0.11
CA LYS A 160 -8.99 -13.82 -0.61
C LYS A 160 -8.50 -12.67 0.26
N LEU A 161 -9.04 -12.56 1.47
CA LEU A 161 -8.66 -11.55 2.46
C LEU A 161 -7.17 -11.61 2.81
N ARG A 162 -6.62 -12.80 3.05
CA ARG A 162 -5.19 -12.96 3.35
C ARG A 162 -4.30 -12.54 2.19
N LEU A 163 -4.63 -12.95 0.95
CA LEU A 163 -3.85 -12.59 -0.24
C LEU A 163 -3.88 -11.07 -0.48
N ILE A 164 -5.04 -10.44 -0.36
CA ILE A 164 -5.19 -8.99 -0.49
C ILE A 164 -4.39 -8.26 0.60
N ARG A 165 -4.60 -8.62 1.87
CA ARG A 165 -3.95 -7.98 3.02
C ARG A 165 -2.42 -8.04 2.96
N HIS A 166 -1.89 -9.15 2.46
CA HIS A 166 -0.45 -9.42 2.47
C HIS A 166 0.22 -9.25 1.11
N PHE A 167 -0.46 -8.67 0.13
CA PHE A 167 0.10 -8.42 -1.20
C PHE A 167 1.46 -7.69 -1.15
N TRP A 168 1.61 -6.75 -0.22
CA TRP A 168 2.79 -5.90 -0.06
C TRP A 168 3.98 -6.56 0.64
N ARG A 169 3.84 -7.78 1.16
CA ARG A 169 4.94 -8.51 1.83
C ARG A 169 5.40 -9.64 0.92
N GLU A 170 6.19 -9.34 -0.11
CA GLU A 170 6.52 -10.28 -1.18
C GLU A 170 6.92 -11.68 -0.69
N ASN A 171 7.86 -11.78 0.26
CA ASN A 171 8.31 -13.06 0.81
C ASN A 171 7.18 -13.83 1.50
N TYR A 172 6.43 -13.15 2.38
CA TYR A 172 5.30 -13.77 3.08
C TYR A 172 4.16 -14.12 2.12
N PHE A 173 3.91 -13.30 1.11
CA PHE A 173 2.92 -13.57 0.07
C PHE A 173 3.29 -14.81 -0.74
N ASN A 174 4.56 -14.98 -1.09
CA ASN A 174 5.05 -16.17 -1.78
C ASN A 174 4.89 -17.43 -0.91
N ASP A 175 5.13 -17.32 0.40
CA ASP A 175 4.83 -18.38 1.35
C ASP A 175 3.32 -18.69 1.43
N LEU A 176 2.45 -17.66 1.45
CA LEU A 176 1.00 -17.86 1.36
C LEU A 176 0.58 -18.62 0.10
N LEU A 177 1.18 -18.30 -1.06
CA LEU A 177 0.94 -19.04 -2.30
C LEU A 177 1.39 -20.50 -2.17
N LYS A 178 2.57 -20.76 -1.60
CA LYS A 178 3.08 -22.14 -1.39
C LYS A 178 2.16 -22.94 -0.46
N ARG A 179 1.66 -22.33 0.61
CA ARG A 179 0.66 -22.94 1.49
C ARG A 179 -0.59 -23.29 0.70
N LEU A 180 -1.12 -22.33 -0.07
CA LEU A 180 -2.31 -22.51 -0.91
C LEU A 180 -2.16 -23.69 -1.89
N GLU A 181 -0.96 -23.89 -2.46
CA GLU A 181 -0.65 -24.98 -3.38
C GLU A 181 -0.55 -26.36 -2.74
N THR A 182 -0.05 -26.45 -1.50
CA THR A 182 0.47 -27.71 -0.95
C THR A 182 -0.29 -28.26 0.24
N ASN A 183 -1.02 -27.44 0.99
CA ASN A 183 -1.48 -27.84 2.32
C ASN A 183 -0.37 -28.17 3.33
N ALA A 184 0.88 -27.76 3.07
CA ALA A 184 2.01 -28.05 3.96
C ALA A 184 1.91 -27.38 5.35
N ASP A 185 1.07 -26.36 5.52
CA ASP A 185 0.82 -25.73 6.83
C ASP A 185 -0.25 -26.44 7.67
N ILE A 186 -0.81 -27.56 7.20
CA ILE A 186 -1.87 -28.31 7.88
C ILE A 186 -1.29 -29.58 8.48
N ASP A 187 -1.29 -29.66 9.81
CA ASP A 187 -0.99 -30.88 10.56
C ASP A 187 -2.32 -31.60 10.89
N PRO A 188 -2.53 -32.84 10.40
CA PRO A 188 -3.75 -33.61 10.70
C PRO A 188 -4.02 -33.78 12.20
N THR A 189 -2.97 -33.95 13.01
CA THR A 189 -3.06 -34.15 14.45
C THR A 189 -3.61 -32.92 15.15
N VAL A 190 -3.10 -31.74 14.76
CA VAL A 190 -3.58 -30.45 15.25
C VAL A 190 -5.02 -30.22 14.82
N VAL A 191 -5.37 -30.56 13.57
CA VAL A 191 -6.75 -30.43 13.08
C VAL A 191 -7.73 -31.30 13.88
N ASP A 192 -7.35 -32.53 14.24
CA ASP A 192 -8.23 -33.42 15.00
C ASP A 192 -8.32 -33.02 16.48
N LEU A 193 -7.27 -32.43 17.06
CA LEU A 193 -7.36 -31.76 18.36
C LEU A 193 -8.33 -30.56 18.30
N ASP A 194 -8.17 -29.70 17.29
CA ASP A 194 -9.01 -28.53 17.06
C ASP A 194 -10.48 -28.90 16.89
N LYS A 195 -10.80 -29.99 16.17
CA LYS A 195 -12.17 -30.51 16.05
C LYS A 195 -12.75 -30.95 17.40
N ARG A 196 -11.96 -31.62 18.25
CA ARG A 196 -12.41 -32.02 19.60
C ARG A 196 -12.70 -30.80 20.47
N LEU A 197 -11.82 -29.79 20.42
CA LEU A 197 -12.05 -28.51 21.11
C LEU A 197 -13.32 -27.82 20.61
N TYR A 198 -13.53 -27.78 19.30
CA TYR A 198 -14.75 -27.26 18.69
C TYR A 198 -16.02 -27.96 19.21
N LEU A 199 -16.03 -29.31 19.25
CA LEU A 199 -17.16 -30.08 19.79
C LEU A 199 -17.43 -29.78 21.26
N ASN A 200 -16.38 -29.52 22.05
CA ASN A 200 -16.53 -29.11 23.44
C ASN A 200 -17.09 -27.69 23.57
N LEU A 201 -16.66 -26.75 22.71
CA LEU A 201 -17.17 -25.38 22.70
C LEU A 201 -18.66 -25.31 22.36
N LEU A 202 -19.15 -26.19 21.47
CA LEU A 202 -20.59 -26.27 21.15
C LEU A 202 -21.48 -26.54 22.37
N LYS A 203 -20.93 -27.16 23.43
CA LYS A 203 -21.65 -27.49 24.67
C LYS A 203 -21.62 -26.35 25.72
N LYS A 204 -20.89 -25.27 25.45
CA LYS A 204 -20.72 -24.13 26.38
C LYS A 204 -21.64 -22.97 26.01
N ASN A 205 -21.74 -21.98 26.90
CA ASN A 205 -22.46 -20.75 26.62
C ASN A 205 -21.71 -19.93 25.57
N GLN A 206 -22.36 -19.62 24.44
CA GLN A 206 -21.72 -18.95 23.32
C GLN A 206 -21.30 -17.50 23.61
N ASN A 207 -21.84 -16.90 24.67
CA ASN A 207 -21.48 -15.55 25.10
C ASN A 207 -20.20 -15.51 25.96
N ASP A 208 -19.71 -16.65 26.43
CA ASP A 208 -18.48 -16.72 27.22
C ASP A 208 -17.29 -16.25 26.37
N ILE A 209 -16.38 -15.50 27.00
CA ILE A 209 -15.22 -14.88 26.34
C ILE A 209 -13.95 -15.65 26.68
N ILE A 210 -13.12 -15.90 25.67
CA ILE A 210 -11.74 -16.37 25.82
C ILE A 210 -10.82 -15.52 24.96
N ALA A 211 -9.75 -14.99 25.55
CA ALA A 211 -8.74 -14.19 24.86
C ALA A 211 -9.34 -13.10 23.94
N GLY A 212 -10.37 -12.40 24.42
CA GLY A 212 -11.04 -11.30 23.71
C GLY A 212 -12.02 -11.71 22.61
N ARG A 213 -12.39 -13.00 22.48
CA ARG A 213 -13.44 -13.46 21.56
C ARG A 213 -14.49 -14.29 22.27
N SER A 214 -15.74 -14.20 21.82
CA SER A 214 -16.79 -15.08 22.30
C SER A 214 -16.64 -16.49 21.72
N TYR A 215 -17.11 -17.50 22.45
CA TYR A 215 -17.19 -18.86 21.92
C TYR A 215 -18.04 -18.93 20.65
N GLY A 216 -19.14 -18.17 20.58
CA GLY A 216 -19.96 -18.05 19.37
C GLY A 216 -19.17 -17.56 18.15
N GLU A 217 -18.30 -16.56 18.30
CA GLU A 217 -17.44 -16.10 17.20
C GLU A 217 -16.47 -17.21 16.75
N ILE A 218 -15.85 -17.90 17.71
CA ILE A 218 -14.89 -18.97 17.44
C ILE A 218 -15.56 -20.12 16.67
N ILE A 219 -16.72 -20.58 17.16
CA ILE A 219 -17.53 -21.63 16.54
C ILE A 219 -17.89 -21.24 15.11
N LYS A 220 -18.44 -20.03 14.89
CA LYS A 220 -18.81 -19.54 13.56
C LYS A 220 -17.63 -19.57 12.59
N ARG A 221 -16.44 -19.12 13.02
CA ARG A 221 -15.23 -19.13 12.18
C ARG A 221 -14.72 -20.55 11.91
N PHE A 222 -14.94 -21.48 12.84
CA PHE A 222 -14.61 -22.89 12.64
C PHE A 222 -15.56 -23.53 11.61
N ASP A 223 -16.87 -23.28 11.73
CA ASP A 223 -17.88 -23.73 10.78
C ASP A 223 -17.58 -23.26 9.35
N GLU A 224 -17.18 -22.01 9.18
CA GLU A 224 -16.77 -21.47 7.88
C GLU A 224 -15.58 -22.23 7.28
N LYS A 225 -14.63 -22.70 8.10
CA LYS A 225 -13.51 -23.52 7.63
C LYS A 225 -13.94 -24.93 7.23
N ILE A 226 -14.89 -25.52 7.95
CA ILE A 226 -15.45 -26.84 7.62
C ILE A 226 -16.25 -26.77 6.32
N LYS A 227 -17.13 -25.77 6.19
CA LYS A 227 -18.01 -25.60 5.02
C LYS A 227 -17.25 -25.30 3.73
N ASN A 228 -16.14 -24.57 3.83
CA ASN A 228 -15.34 -24.17 2.67
C ASN A 228 -13.84 -24.48 2.89
N PRO A 229 -13.46 -25.77 2.85
CA PRO A 229 -12.09 -26.20 3.07
C PRO A 229 -11.22 -25.80 1.88
N ARG A 230 -9.92 -25.58 2.14
CA ARG A 230 -8.96 -25.34 1.06
C ARG A 230 -8.56 -26.66 0.43
N LYS A 231 -8.72 -26.81 -0.88
CA LYS A 231 -8.22 -27.95 -1.64
C LYS A 231 -6.91 -27.62 -2.35
N ALA A 232 -5.92 -28.51 -2.24
CA ALA A 232 -4.59 -28.28 -2.82
C ALA A 232 -4.62 -28.19 -4.36
N SER A 233 -5.46 -28.99 -5.04
CA SER A 233 -5.61 -28.96 -6.51
C SER A 233 -6.13 -27.62 -7.01
N GLU A 234 -7.19 -27.10 -6.39
CA GLU A 234 -7.75 -25.76 -6.66
C GLU A 234 -6.70 -24.67 -6.35
N GLY A 235 -6.00 -24.82 -5.22
CA GLY A 235 -4.94 -23.89 -4.81
C GLY A 235 -3.76 -23.83 -5.78
N LYS A 236 -3.34 -24.96 -6.37
CA LYS A 236 -2.31 -25.00 -7.44
C LYS A 236 -2.72 -24.19 -8.67
N LYS A 237 -3.95 -24.41 -9.14
CA LYS A 237 -4.50 -23.66 -10.29
C LYS A 237 -4.54 -22.16 -10.00
N VAL A 238 -5.06 -21.78 -8.84
CA VAL A 238 -5.21 -20.37 -8.43
C VAL A 238 -3.85 -19.70 -8.26
N SER A 239 -2.90 -20.36 -7.60
CA SER A 239 -1.56 -19.83 -7.43
C SER A 239 -0.84 -19.64 -8.78
N LYS A 240 -1.02 -20.57 -9.73
CA LYS A 240 -0.52 -20.40 -11.11
C LYS A 240 -1.08 -19.14 -11.76
N ILE A 241 -2.39 -18.90 -11.67
CA ILE A 241 -3.04 -17.70 -12.21
C ILE A 241 -2.44 -16.44 -11.59
N ILE A 242 -2.29 -16.40 -10.26
CA ILE A 242 -1.71 -15.25 -9.55
C ILE A 242 -0.25 -15.02 -9.97
N LYS A 243 0.56 -16.08 -10.06
CA LYS A 243 1.96 -15.99 -10.51
C LYS A 243 2.06 -15.51 -11.95
N GLU A 244 1.15 -15.93 -12.85
CA GLU A 244 1.07 -15.42 -14.22
C GLU A 244 0.68 -13.94 -14.25
N PHE A 245 -0.30 -13.52 -13.44
CA PHE A 245 -0.68 -12.11 -13.31
C PHE A 245 0.51 -11.25 -12.93
N LEU A 246 1.24 -11.63 -11.88
CA LEU A 246 2.40 -10.88 -11.34
C LEU A 246 3.56 -10.70 -12.34
N LYS A 247 3.63 -11.53 -13.38
CA LYS A 247 4.63 -11.43 -14.45
C LYS A 247 4.28 -10.38 -15.51
N ILE A 248 3.07 -9.84 -15.51
CA ILE A 248 2.64 -8.84 -16.50
C ILE A 248 3.43 -7.54 -16.28
N LYS A 249 4.30 -7.23 -17.24
CA LYS A 249 5.06 -5.98 -17.33
C LYS A 249 5.14 -5.56 -18.79
N CYS A 250 4.71 -4.34 -19.11
CA CYS A 250 4.62 -3.86 -20.49
C CYS A 250 4.62 -2.32 -20.55
N PRO A 251 4.81 -1.71 -21.73
CA PRO A 251 4.57 -0.28 -21.90
C PRO A 251 3.13 0.10 -21.50
N ILE A 252 2.94 1.27 -20.90
CA ILE A 252 1.65 1.66 -20.30
C ILE A 252 0.48 1.61 -21.29
N ASN A 253 0.70 1.94 -22.56
CA ASN A 253 -0.34 1.90 -23.59
C ASN A 253 -0.85 0.49 -23.94
N LYS A 254 -0.11 -0.55 -23.54
CA LYS A 254 -0.50 -1.97 -23.73
C LYS A 254 -1.06 -2.59 -22.46
N ALA A 255 -1.11 -1.86 -21.34
CA ALA A 255 -1.48 -2.42 -20.05
C ALA A 255 -2.89 -3.02 -20.06
N ALA A 256 -3.88 -2.27 -20.53
CA ALA A 256 -5.27 -2.73 -20.61
C ALA A 256 -5.40 -3.98 -21.50
N ASP A 257 -4.83 -3.95 -22.71
CA ASP A 257 -4.85 -5.07 -23.65
C ASP A 257 -4.23 -6.34 -23.06
N GLN A 258 -3.06 -6.23 -22.42
CA GLN A 258 -2.36 -7.37 -21.84
C GLN A 258 -3.12 -7.97 -20.66
N LEU A 259 -3.70 -7.13 -19.80
CA LEU A 259 -4.53 -7.59 -18.69
C LEU A 259 -5.82 -8.26 -19.18
N ASN A 260 -6.51 -7.69 -20.18
CA ASN A 260 -7.72 -8.28 -20.74
C ASN A 260 -7.42 -9.61 -21.46
N LYS A 261 -6.30 -9.71 -22.18
CA LYS A 261 -5.81 -11.00 -22.73
C LYS A 261 -5.58 -12.02 -21.64
N PHE A 262 -4.96 -11.63 -20.53
CA PHE A 262 -4.75 -12.49 -19.37
C PHE A 262 -6.08 -12.95 -18.73
N PHE A 263 -7.04 -12.05 -18.54
CA PHE A 263 -8.35 -12.41 -17.97
C PHE A 263 -9.12 -13.37 -18.89
N LYS A 264 -9.14 -13.11 -20.20
CA LYS A 264 -9.76 -14.00 -21.20
C LYS A 264 -9.13 -15.39 -21.20
N LYS A 265 -7.78 -15.47 -21.23
CA LYS A 265 -7.03 -16.74 -21.19
C LYS A 265 -7.40 -17.59 -19.97
N ASN A 266 -7.60 -16.95 -18.82
CA ASN A 266 -7.90 -17.62 -17.56
C ASN A 266 -9.41 -17.72 -17.24
N ARG A 267 -10.29 -17.36 -18.19
CA ARG A 267 -11.77 -17.36 -18.03
C ARG A 267 -12.25 -16.55 -16.83
N ILE A 268 -11.61 -15.40 -16.57
CA ILE A 268 -11.97 -14.49 -15.48
C ILE A 268 -12.90 -13.42 -16.04
N ASN A 269 -14.11 -13.31 -15.48
CA ASN A 269 -15.07 -12.27 -15.86
C ASN A 269 -14.67 -10.91 -15.25
N LEU A 270 -13.66 -10.29 -15.85
CA LEU A 270 -13.12 -8.98 -15.50
C LEU A 270 -12.58 -8.32 -16.77
N ALA A 271 -12.81 -7.02 -16.90
CA ALA A 271 -12.23 -6.19 -17.93
C ALA A 271 -11.70 -4.89 -17.32
N VAL A 272 -10.57 -4.43 -17.83
CA VAL A 272 -9.97 -3.14 -17.48
C VAL A 272 -9.88 -2.26 -18.72
N ASP A 273 -10.01 -0.96 -18.52
CA ASP A 273 -9.88 0.05 -19.56
C ASP A 273 -8.90 1.15 -19.13
N GLN A 274 -8.77 2.19 -19.95
CA GLN A 274 -7.85 3.30 -19.72
C GLN A 274 -8.07 4.02 -18.38
N ARG A 275 -9.26 3.93 -17.77
CA ARG A 275 -9.59 4.60 -16.50
C ARG A 275 -8.83 4.02 -15.30
N TYR A 276 -8.24 2.84 -15.42
CA TYR A 276 -7.38 2.24 -14.40
C TYR A 276 -5.92 2.73 -14.46
N PHE A 277 -5.59 3.53 -15.49
CA PHE A 277 -4.24 4.01 -15.74
C PHE A 277 -4.23 5.54 -15.85
N PRO A 278 -3.40 6.24 -15.06
CA PRO A 278 -3.35 7.71 -15.08
C PRO A 278 -2.72 8.28 -16.37
N LEU A 279 -2.03 7.45 -17.16
CA LEU A 279 -1.34 7.86 -18.38
C LEU A 279 -1.52 6.82 -19.49
N SER A 280 -1.35 7.26 -20.74
CA SER A 280 -1.32 6.39 -21.93
C SER A 280 -0.04 6.52 -22.75
N SER A 281 0.77 7.57 -22.57
CA SER A 281 2.01 7.73 -23.32
C SER A 281 3.12 6.84 -22.78
N ASN A 282 3.78 6.10 -23.68
CA ASN A 282 4.93 5.24 -23.35
C ASN A 282 6.21 6.01 -23.04
N LYS A 283 6.30 7.28 -23.45
CA LYS A 283 7.44 8.16 -23.18
C LYS A 283 6.97 9.53 -22.75
N ILE A 284 7.61 10.05 -21.70
CA ILE A 284 7.39 11.41 -21.21
C ILE A 284 8.76 12.02 -20.94
N SER A 285 9.14 13.01 -21.76
CA SER A 285 10.50 13.58 -21.73
C SER A 285 11.55 12.46 -21.87
N LYS A 286 12.45 12.30 -20.90
CA LYS A 286 13.50 11.27 -20.86
C LYS A 286 13.09 9.99 -20.11
N LEU A 287 11.81 9.85 -19.77
CA LEU A 287 11.27 8.69 -19.04
C LEU A 287 10.58 7.71 -19.98
N ASN A 288 10.89 6.43 -19.83
CA ASN A 288 10.04 5.35 -20.31
C ASN A 288 8.91 5.11 -19.30
N VAL A 289 7.68 4.89 -19.76
CA VAL A 289 6.52 4.64 -18.90
C VAL A 289 6.09 3.19 -19.02
N ILE A 290 6.17 2.47 -17.90
CA ILE A 290 5.98 1.02 -17.83
C ILE A 290 4.89 0.70 -16.82
N PHE A 291 3.98 -0.19 -17.20
CA PHE A 291 3.06 -0.84 -16.28
C PHE A 291 3.66 -2.14 -15.74
N SER A 292 3.47 -2.40 -14.45
CA SER A 292 3.80 -3.67 -13.81
C SER A 292 2.74 -4.03 -12.77
N SER A 293 2.13 -5.21 -12.96
CA SER A 293 1.11 -5.79 -12.08
C SER A 293 1.64 -6.20 -10.69
N SER A 294 2.94 -6.48 -10.59
CA SER A 294 3.64 -6.80 -9.35
C SER A 294 4.17 -5.55 -8.63
N PHE A 295 4.00 -4.36 -9.23
CA PHE A 295 4.43 -3.11 -8.59
C PHE A 295 3.48 -2.72 -7.45
N GLY A 296 4.02 -2.12 -6.38
CA GLY A 296 3.30 -1.84 -5.14
C GLY A 296 3.46 -2.89 -4.04
N ARG A 297 4.20 -3.97 -4.30
CA ARG A 297 4.43 -5.07 -3.35
C ARG A 297 5.48 -4.78 -2.26
N GLN A 298 5.73 -3.50 -1.95
CA GLN A 298 6.77 -3.07 -1.00
C GLN A 298 6.29 -1.98 -0.04
N LEU A 299 5.05 -1.51 -0.16
CA LEU A 299 4.49 -0.41 0.62
C LEU A 299 3.12 -0.81 1.16
N GLU A 300 2.94 -0.63 2.47
CA GLU A 300 1.90 -1.31 3.28
C GLU A 300 0.48 -0.80 3.05
N TYR A 301 0.31 0.46 2.65
CA TYR A 301 -0.98 1.17 2.75
C TYR A 301 -1.66 1.52 1.42
N TYR A 302 -1.07 1.17 0.28
CA TYR A 302 -1.67 1.55 -1.01
C TYR A 302 -2.91 0.70 -1.34
N SER A 303 -3.99 1.39 -1.74
CA SER A 303 -5.28 0.81 -2.08
C SER A 303 -5.54 0.73 -3.58
N GLY A 304 -4.89 1.58 -4.39
CA GLY A 304 -5.16 1.75 -5.83
C GLY A 304 -3.90 1.96 -6.67
N MET A 305 -3.86 3.01 -7.50
CA MET A 305 -2.71 3.37 -8.33
C MET A 305 -1.46 3.58 -7.47
N VAL A 306 -0.31 3.05 -7.91
CA VAL A 306 0.99 3.27 -7.25
C VAL A 306 2.04 3.52 -8.31
N PHE A 307 3.04 4.34 -8.02
CA PHE A 307 4.09 4.64 -8.98
C PHE A 307 5.42 4.99 -8.35
N ARG A 308 6.48 4.89 -9.16
CA ARG A 308 7.83 5.34 -8.84
C ARG A 308 8.53 5.86 -10.08
N ILE A 309 9.31 6.91 -9.90
CA ILE A 309 10.19 7.49 -10.90
C ILE A 309 11.64 7.23 -10.48
N ASP A 310 12.29 6.35 -11.23
CA ASP A 310 13.71 6.05 -11.11
C ASP A 310 14.46 6.81 -12.21
N VAL A 311 15.52 7.55 -11.86
CA VAL A 311 16.32 8.35 -12.82
C VAL A 311 17.81 8.05 -12.72
N LYS A 312 18.54 8.32 -13.80
CA LYS A 312 20.00 8.24 -13.86
C LYS A 312 20.60 9.64 -13.69
N ILE A 313 21.28 9.86 -12.56
CA ILE A 313 22.00 11.11 -12.22
C ILE A 313 23.47 10.74 -12.01
N ASN A 314 24.39 11.37 -12.75
CA ASN A 314 25.83 11.08 -12.69
C ASN A 314 26.14 9.57 -12.75
N ALA A 315 25.53 8.90 -13.72
CA ALA A 315 25.58 7.45 -13.94
C ALA A 315 24.97 6.54 -12.84
N LYS A 316 24.54 7.08 -11.69
CA LYS A 316 23.88 6.34 -10.62
C LYS A 316 22.36 6.33 -10.80
N GLN A 317 21.74 5.19 -10.52
CA GLN A 317 20.28 5.06 -10.51
C GLN A 317 19.73 5.51 -9.15
N VAL A 318 18.80 6.46 -9.17
CA VAL A 318 18.22 7.08 -7.98
C VAL A 318 16.71 6.96 -8.03
N GLN A 319 16.12 6.40 -6.97
CA GLN A 319 14.67 6.48 -6.75
C GLN A 319 14.35 7.90 -6.27
N LEU A 320 13.76 8.70 -7.15
CA LEU A 320 13.61 10.12 -6.89
C LEU A 320 12.21 10.48 -6.41
N ILE A 321 11.17 9.89 -7.01
CA ILE A 321 9.78 10.15 -6.63
C ILE A 321 9.05 8.83 -6.48
N SER A 322 8.23 8.71 -5.45
CA SER A 322 7.31 7.59 -5.29
C SER A 322 6.00 8.05 -4.67
N GLY A 323 4.91 7.36 -5.01
CA GLY A 323 3.58 7.75 -4.56
C GLY A 323 2.53 6.71 -4.91
N GLY A 324 1.28 7.04 -4.57
CA GLY A 324 0.14 6.19 -4.85
C GLY A 324 -1.10 6.60 -4.04
N ARG A 325 -2.18 5.85 -4.27
CA ARG A 325 -3.50 6.01 -3.64
C ARG A 325 -3.63 5.10 -2.42
N TYR A 326 -4.15 5.63 -1.32
CA TYR A 326 -4.20 4.99 0.00
C TYR A 326 -5.48 5.34 0.77
N ASP A 327 -6.63 5.05 0.19
CA ASP A 327 -7.96 5.49 0.67
C ASP A 327 -8.39 4.92 2.03
N ASN A 328 -7.64 3.96 2.58
CA ASN A 328 -7.96 3.34 3.86
C ASN A 328 -7.13 3.93 5.01
N LEU A 329 -6.02 4.62 4.72
CA LEU A 329 -5.03 5.00 5.74
C LEU A 329 -5.63 5.89 6.83
N ILE A 330 -6.46 6.86 6.45
CA ILE A 330 -7.09 7.80 7.39
C ILE A 330 -8.13 7.07 8.27
N SER A 331 -8.81 6.05 7.75
CA SER A 331 -9.70 5.18 8.54
C SER A 331 -8.93 4.26 9.47
N ASP A 332 -7.81 3.70 9.00
CA ASP A 332 -6.92 2.87 9.82
C ASP A 332 -6.29 3.65 10.99
N LEU A 333 -6.23 4.98 10.88
CA LEU A 333 -5.75 5.90 11.93
C LEU A 333 -6.85 6.41 12.87
N GLY A 334 -8.12 6.04 12.66
CA GLY A 334 -9.22 6.37 13.58
C GLY A 334 -10.41 7.11 12.98
N SER A 335 -10.41 7.43 11.67
CA SER A 335 -11.60 8.03 11.05
C SER A 335 -12.79 7.08 11.02
N SER A 336 -13.94 7.54 11.49
CA SER A 336 -15.22 6.82 11.39
C SER A 336 -15.74 6.65 9.96
N LYS A 337 -15.21 7.44 9.01
CA LYS A 337 -15.59 7.39 7.59
C LYS A 337 -14.37 7.10 6.72
N LYS A 338 -14.61 6.45 5.59
CA LYS A 338 -13.60 6.28 4.53
C LYS A 338 -13.22 7.66 3.97
N VAL A 339 -11.91 7.94 3.92
CA VAL A 339 -11.38 9.18 3.35
C VAL A 339 -10.37 8.82 2.27
N ASN A 340 -10.77 9.05 1.02
CA ASN A 340 -9.93 8.82 -0.13
C ASN A 340 -8.69 9.73 -0.11
N ALA A 341 -7.55 9.19 -0.49
CA ALA A 341 -6.29 9.92 -0.43
C ALA A 341 -5.29 9.42 -1.47
N VAL A 342 -4.53 10.34 -2.06
CA VAL A 342 -3.47 10.02 -3.03
C VAL A 342 -2.33 11.02 -2.92
N GLY A 343 -1.12 10.53 -3.12
CA GLY A 343 0.08 11.25 -2.76
C GLY A 343 1.33 10.92 -3.53
N ALA A 344 2.33 11.78 -3.39
CA ALA A 344 3.71 11.44 -3.71
C ALA A 344 4.71 12.22 -2.87
N ALA A 345 5.88 11.62 -2.70
CA ALA A 345 7.04 12.24 -2.07
C ALA A 345 8.24 12.22 -3.02
N ILE A 346 8.97 13.32 -3.03
CA ILE A 346 10.27 13.47 -3.67
C ILE A 346 11.32 13.27 -2.58
N ASN A 347 12.24 12.33 -2.78
CA ASN A 347 13.38 12.14 -1.90
C ASN A 347 14.52 13.04 -2.38
N LEU A 348 15.02 13.90 -1.50
CA LEU A 348 16.09 14.86 -1.82
C LEU A 348 17.49 14.28 -1.65
#